data_AF-A0A8T4NKQ5-F1
#
_entry.id   AF-A0A8T4NKQ5-F1
#
_cell.length_a   1.000
_cell.length_b   1.000
_cell.length_c   1.000
_cell.angle_alpha   90.00
_cell.angle_beta   90.00
_cell.angle_gamma   90.00
#
_symmetry.space_group_name_H-M   'P 1'
#
loop_
_entity.id
_entity.type
_entity.pdbx_description
1 polymer ?
#
loop_
_entity_poly.entity_id
_entity_poly.type
_entity_poly.pdbx_seq_one_letter_code
_entity_poly.pdbx_strand_id
1 'polypeptide(L)'
;MVNNDLVIAIKNALERGQHIEQAVISLVNAGYPREEVEEASRQVHMLVQPNRQLQLPSIPINQQAMDKSTKKIITRIIILGVIAAALITFLVVYLV
;
A
#
# COMPACT_ATOMS: atom_id res chain seq x y z
N MET A 1 0.07 -27.73 7.76
CA MET A 1 1.49 -27.71 8.20
C MET A 1 2.04 -26.39 7.73
N VAL A 2 2.72 -25.63 8.59
CA VAL A 2 3.22 -24.32 8.18
C VAL A 2 4.40 -24.50 7.23
N ASN A 3 4.30 -23.88 6.06
CA ASN A 3 5.38 -23.91 5.07
C ASN A 3 6.55 -23.06 5.56
N ASN A 4 7.60 -23.75 6.02
CA ASN A 4 8.82 -23.13 6.54
C ASN A 4 9.47 -22.19 5.52
N ASP A 5 9.30 -22.47 4.23
CA ASP A 5 9.80 -21.64 3.13
C ASP A 5 9.14 -20.25 3.12
N LEU A 6 7.84 -20.17 3.43
CA LEU A 6 7.13 -18.89 3.54
C LEU A 6 7.61 -18.09 4.76
N VAL A 7 7.87 -18.76 5.87
CA VAL A 7 8.43 -18.12 7.08
C VAL A 7 9.79 -17.52 6.79
N ILE A 8 10.66 -18.26 6.09
CA ILE A 8 11.99 -17.81 5.66
C ILE A 8 11.87 -16.64 4.67
N ALA A 9 10.95 -16.74 3.69
CA ALA A 9 10.74 -15.69 2.70
C ALA A 9 10.29 -14.36 3.34
N ILE A 10 9.34 -14.42 4.28
CA ILE A 10 8.88 -13.24 5.03
C ILE A 10 10.03 -12.68 5.88
N LYS A 11 10.80 -13.54 6.56
CA LYS A 11 11.97 -13.09 7.35
C LYS A 11 12.99 -12.36 6.48
N ASN A 12 13.34 -12.92 5.32
CA ASN A 12 14.27 -12.30 4.37
C ASN A 12 13.76 -10.95 3.86
N ALA A 13 12.44 -10.81 3.65
CA ALA A 13 11.84 -9.54 3.27
C ALA A 13 11.96 -8.48 4.37
N LEU A 14 11.72 -8.87 5.64
CA LEU A 14 11.88 -7.99 6.79
C LEU A 14 13.34 -7.55 6.98
N GLU A 15 14.31 -8.46 6.79
CA GLU A 15 15.74 -8.15 6.85
C GLU A 15 16.19 -7.14 5.79
N ARG A 16 15.48 -7.09 4.65
CA ARG A 16 15.67 -6.07 3.60
C ARG A 16 14.97 -4.74 3.90
N GLY A 17 14.34 -4.61 5.06
CA GLY A 17 13.62 -3.41 5.50
C GLY A 17 12.19 -3.29 4.95
N GLN A 18 11.62 -4.36 4.39
CA GLN A 18 10.21 -4.36 3.99
C GLN A 18 9.30 -4.53 5.21
N HIS A 19 8.07 -4.03 5.12
CA HIS A 19 7.05 -4.28 6.14
C HIS A 19 6.42 -5.67 5.98
N ILE A 20 5.91 -6.25 7.07
CA ILE A 20 5.35 -7.61 7.04
C ILE A 20 4.14 -7.70 6.09
N GLU A 21 3.33 -6.65 6.03
CA GLU A 21 2.18 -6.54 5.14
C GLU A 21 2.62 -6.52 3.67
N GLN A 22 3.72 -5.85 3.36
CA GLN A 22 4.28 -5.80 2.01
C GLN A 22 4.83 -7.17 1.58
N ALA A 23 5.47 -7.89 2.51
CA ALA A 23 5.96 -9.24 2.27
C ALA A 23 4.79 -10.22 2.00
N VAL A 24 3.72 -10.14 2.80
CA VAL A 24 2.49 -10.93 2.61
C VAL A 24 1.87 -10.66 1.24
N ILE A 25 1.68 -9.39 0.88
CA ILE A 25 1.12 -9.01 -0.44
C ILE A 25 2.00 -9.55 -1.58
N SER A 26 3.32 -9.44 -1.45
CA SER A 26 4.25 -9.93 -2.47
C SER A 26 4.16 -11.44 -2.67
N LEU A 27 4.01 -12.21 -1.59
CA LEU A 27 3.85 -13.66 -1.64
C LEU A 27 2.48 -14.07 -2.24
N VAL A 28 1.39 -13.41 -1.84
CA VAL A 28 0.08 -13.66 -2.45
C VAL A 28 0.11 -13.37 -3.95
N ASN A 29 0.74 -12.26 -4.37
CA ASN A 29 0.89 -11.91 -5.78
C ASN A 29 1.79 -12.88 -6.56
N ALA A 30 2.72 -13.57 -5.87
CA ALA A 30 3.55 -14.61 -6.45
C ALA A 30 2.81 -15.96 -6.62
N GLY A 31 1.53 -16.03 -6.23
CA GLY A 31 0.69 -17.21 -6.39
C GLY A 31 0.68 -18.14 -5.17
N TYR A 32 1.26 -17.73 -4.05
CA TYR A 32 1.15 -18.49 -2.80
C TYR A 32 -0.27 -18.35 -2.20
N PRO A 33 -0.83 -19.44 -1.64
CA PRO A 33 -2.15 -19.41 -1.02
C PRO A 33 -2.15 -18.48 0.19
N ARG A 34 -3.16 -17.60 0.26
CA ARG A 34 -3.27 -16.53 1.26
C ARG A 34 -3.25 -17.09 2.68
N GLU A 35 -3.94 -18.20 2.90
CA GLU A 35 -4.08 -18.84 4.21
C GLU A 35 -2.72 -19.26 4.77
N GLU A 36 -1.86 -19.82 3.93
CA GLU A 36 -0.51 -20.26 4.33
C GLU A 36 0.44 -19.09 4.55
N VAL A 37 0.34 -18.05 3.70
CA VAL A 37 1.13 -16.82 3.83
C VAL A 37 0.76 -16.09 5.13
N GLU A 38 -0.52 -15.99 5.44
CA GLU A 38 -0.99 -15.40 6.69
C GLU A 38 -0.53 -16.20 7.92
N GLU A 39 -0.56 -17.53 7.84
CA GLU A 39 -0.09 -18.39 8.93
C GLU A 39 1.42 -18.25 9.16
N ALA A 40 2.21 -18.20 8.09
CA ALA A 40 3.64 -17.92 8.17
C ALA A 40 3.91 -16.51 8.73
N SER A 41 3.13 -15.49 8.33
CA SER A 41 3.27 -14.12 8.84
C SER A 41 3.05 -14.03 10.36
N ARG A 42 2.07 -14.78 10.89
CA ARG A 42 1.77 -14.84 12.33
C ARG A 42 2.94 -15.41 13.10
N GLN A 43 3.56 -16.47 12.58
CA GLN A 43 4.75 -17.06 13.20
C GLN A 43 5.93 -16.08 13.23
N VAL A 44 6.22 -15.42 12.11
CA VAL A 44 7.30 -14.42 12.05
C VAL A 44 7.03 -13.26 12.99
N HIS A 45 5.78 -12.79 13.08
CA HIS A 45 5.40 -11.70 13.98
C HIS A 45 5.66 -12.05 15.45
N MET A 46 5.36 -13.29 15.86
CA MET A 46 5.65 -13.78 17.21
C MET A 46 7.16 -13.88 17.49
N LEU A 47 7.95 -14.33 16.51
CA LEU A 47 9.40 -14.48 16.66
C LEU A 47 10.14 -13.14 16.71
N VAL A 48 9.68 -12.15 15.95
CA VAL A 48 10.32 -10.83 15.86
C VAL A 48 9.92 -9.91 17.03
N GLN A 49 8.82 -10.19 17.73
CA GLN A 49 8.37 -9.39 18.88
C GLN A 49 8.07 -10.25 20.12
N PRO A 50 9.10 -10.65 20.88
CA PRO A 50 8.89 -11.35 22.15
C PRO A 50 8.28 -10.48 23.26
N ASN A 51 8.07 -9.16 23.05
CA ASN A 51 7.65 -8.25 24.13
C ASN A 51 6.54 -7.23 23.78
N ARG A 52 5.74 -7.43 22.73
CA ARG A 52 4.49 -6.67 22.55
C ARG A 52 3.30 -7.52 22.97
N GLN A 53 3.03 -7.55 24.26
CA GLN A 53 1.77 -8.06 24.78
C GLN A 53 0.59 -7.33 24.14
N LEU A 54 -0.30 -8.11 23.53
CA LEU A 54 -1.75 -7.88 23.41
C LEU A 54 -2.20 -6.45 23.02
N GLN A 55 -2.09 -6.10 21.74
CA GLN A 55 -3.06 -5.18 21.15
C GLN A 55 -4.10 -6.00 20.38
N LEU A 56 -5.24 -6.25 21.03
CA LEU A 56 -6.48 -6.66 20.36
C LEU A 56 -6.93 -5.56 19.37
N PRO A 57 -7.71 -5.92 18.34
CA PRO A 57 -7.89 -5.10 17.14
C PRO A 57 -8.91 -3.98 17.39
N SER A 58 -8.46 -2.73 17.47
CA SER A 58 -9.31 -1.57 17.18
C SER A 58 -9.17 -1.24 15.70
N ILE A 59 -10.07 -1.78 14.88
CA ILE A 59 -10.26 -1.37 13.49
C ILE A 59 -10.75 0.08 13.50
N PRO A 60 -10.01 1.00 12.86
CA PRO A 60 -10.57 1.59 11.66
C PRO A 60 -9.72 1.16 10.45
N ILE A 61 -10.37 0.56 9.47
CA ILE A 61 -9.86 0.39 8.11
C ILE A 61 -9.51 1.80 7.61
N ASN A 62 -8.24 2.18 7.71
CA ASN A 62 -7.71 3.32 6.99
C ASN A 62 -6.87 2.76 5.84
N GLN A 63 -7.53 2.62 4.70
CA GLN A 63 -6.90 2.44 3.39
C GLN A 63 -5.95 3.63 3.15
N GLN A 64 -4.71 3.53 3.61
CA GLN A 64 -3.64 4.47 3.26
C GLN A 64 -2.40 3.74 2.79
N ALA A 65 -2.59 2.71 1.96
CA ALA A 65 -1.76 2.49 0.79
C ALA A 65 -2.29 3.36 -0.37
N MET A 66 -2.37 4.66 -0.13
CA MET A 66 -2.39 5.66 -1.17
C MET A 66 -1.70 6.90 -0.60
N ASP A 67 -0.37 6.86 -0.73
CA ASP A 67 0.50 8.02 -0.93
C ASP A 67 -0.19 9.39 -0.78
N LYS A 68 0.11 10.08 0.34
CA LYS A 68 -0.30 11.46 0.59
C LYS A 68 0.24 12.46 -0.45
N SER A 69 1.05 12.03 -1.42
CA SER A 69 1.51 12.84 -2.56
C SER A 69 0.52 12.89 -3.74
N THR A 70 -0.45 11.97 -3.84
CA THR A 70 -1.35 11.92 -5.01
C THR A 70 -2.47 12.97 -4.98
N LYS A 71 -2.94 13.40 -3.78
CA LYS A 71 -3.99 14.44 -3.68
C LYS A 71 -3.56 15.81 -4.22
N LYS A 72 -2.27 16.17 -4.09
CA LYS A 72 -1.75 17.45 -4.63
C LYS A 72 -1.66 17.45 -6.16
N ILE A 73 -1.49 16.28 -6.77
CA ILE A 73 -1.34 16.14 -8.23
C ILE A 73 -2.71 16.30 -8.91
N ILE A 74 -3.76 15.69 -8.37
CA ILE A 74 -5.12 15.78 -8.94
C ILE A 74 -5.63 17.23 -8.92
N THR A 75 -5.41 17.97 -7.83
CA THR A 75 -5.82 19.39 -7.74
C THR A 75 -5.11 20.27 -8.77
N ARG A 76 -3.83 20.01 -9.06
CA ARG A 76 -3.07 20.78 -10.07
C ARG A 76 -3.57 20.55 -11.49
N ILE A 77 -3.98 19.32 -11.84
CA ILE A 77 -4.51 18.98 -13.17
C ILE A 77 -5.85 19.68 -13.43
N ILE A 78 -6.74 19.72 -12.44
CA ILE A 78 -8.05 20.36 -12.58
C ILE A 78 -7.89 21.87 -12.79
N ILE A 79 -7.02 22.54 -12.03
CA ILE A 79 -6.78 23.99 -12.17
C ILE A 79 -6.20 24.32 -13.56
N LEU A 80 -5.27 23.51 -14.06
CA LEU A 80 -4.69 23.73 -15.40
C LEU A 80 -5.74 23.59 -16.51
N GLY A 81 -6.63 22.60 -16.39
CA GLY A 81 -7.71 22.37 -17.36
C GLY A 81 -8.69 23.55 -17.44
N VAL A 82 -9.07 24.14 -16.29
CA VAL A 82 -9.98 25.29 -16.26
C VAL A 82 -9.34 26.53 -16.89
N ILE A 83 -8.05 26.78 -16.61
CA ILE A 83 -7.31 27.91 -17.20
C ILE A 83 -7.19 27.74 -18.72
N ALA A 84 -6.85 26.54 -19.19
CA ALA A 84 -6.75 26.25 -20.62
C ALA A 84 -8.11 26.43 -21.33
N ALA A 85 -9.20 25.94 -20.73
CA ALA A 85 -10.54 26.11 -21.27
C ALA A 85 -10.91 27.60 -21.36
N ALA A 86 -10.69 28.38 -20.30
CA ALA A 86 -10.98 29.82 -20.30
C ALA A 86 -10.19 30.60 -21.36
N LEU A 87 -8.91 30.26 -21.56
CA LEU A 87 -8.08 30.87 -22.61
C LEU A 87 -8.59 30.53 -24.02
N ILE A 88 -9.01 29.30 -24.25
CA ILE A 88 -9.59 28.89 -25.54
C ILE A 88 -10.90 29.64 -25.79
N THR A 89 -11.79 29.71 -24.80
CA THR A 89 -13.06 30.44 -24.96
C THR A 89 -12.82 31.92 -25.23
N PHE A 90 -11.87 32.54 -24.51
CA PHE A 90 -11.51 33.94 -24.70
C PHE A 90 -10.92 34.20 -26.10
N LEU A 91 -10.04 33.31 -26.58
CA LEU A 91 -9.46 33.41 -27.91
C LEU A 91 -10.53 33.31 -29.01
N VAL A 92 -11.48 32.38 -28.89
CA VAL A 92 -12.58 32.21 -29.85
C VAL A 92 -13.47 33.45 -29.89
N VAL A 93 -13.81 34.01 -28.73
CA VAL A 93 -14.61 35.25 -28.65
C VAL A 93 -13.86 36.45 -29.23
N TYR A 94 -12.54 36.49 -29.09
CA TYR A 94 -11.74 37.62 -29.59
C TYR A 94 -11.49 37.55 -31.11
N LEU A 95 -11.59 36.37 -31.70
CA LEU A 95 -11.33 36.13 -33.12
C LEU A 95 -12.59 36.23 -34.00
N VAL A 96 -13.76 36.18 -33.37
CA VAL A 96 -15.09 36.38 -33.98
C VAL A 96 -15.51 37.84 -33.84
#